data_AF-A0A9J6F615-F1
#
_entry.id   AF-A0A9J6F615-F1
#
_cell.length_a   1.000
_cell.length_b   1.000
_cell.length_c   1.000
_cell.angle_alpha   90.00
_cell.angle_beta   90.00
_cell.angle_gamma   90.00
#
_symmetry.space_group_name_H-M   'P 1'
#
loop_
_entity.id
_entity.type
_entity.pdbx_description
1 polymer ?
#
loop_
_entity_poly.entity_id
_entity_poly.type
_entity_poly.pdbx_seq_one_letter_code
_entity_poly.pdbx_strand_id
1 'polypeptide(L)'
;MTAQGQKLELDSADESPTQDEEDTTQEEDMSNLSPSLLLYRAAAAHNLPVMCLALANGADPNWSNPDEGGRYPLHQAIQSGSIMACEFLLLNGAKSNISDDNERTPLHISTLLGNTGQVCLLLKHGADQHSEDKDGATALKIAVDNANPDIVTMLRLAKLNEEIRRDEFGNPGDDTFIDVVRDFSHMASNNPEKLRRQPSKHTE
;
A
#
# COMPACT_ATOMS: atom_id res chain seq x y z
N MET A 1 -24.09 -56.65 -36.26
CA MET A 1 -24.12 -56.67 -34.78
C MET A 1 -23.23 -55.55 -34.29
N THR A 2 -23.87 -54.53 -33.77
CA THR A 2 -23.37 -53.21 -33.37
C THR A 2 -22.50 -53.31 -32.12
N ALA A 3 -21.23 -52.91 -32.22
CA ALA A 3 -20.40 -52.60 -31.05
C ALA A 3 -20.42 -51.08 -30.86
N GLN A 4 -21.07 -50.65 -29.78
CA GLN A 4 -21.21 -49.26 -29.34
C GLN A 4 -19.84 -48.71 -28.93
N GLY A 5 -19.38 -47.68 -29.64
CA GLY A 5 -18.35 -46.77 -29.12
C GLY A 5 -19.01 -45.86 -28.08
N GLN A 6 -18.72 -46.09 -26.80
CA GLN A 6 -19.04 -45.14 -25.74
C GLN A 6 -18.19 -43.89 -25.93
N LYS A 7 -18.84 -42.83 -26.39
CA LYS A 7 -18.35 -41.47 -26.37
C LYS A 7 -18.33 -41.02 -24.91
N LEU A 8 -17.15 -40.87 -24.33
CA LEU A 8 -16.98 -40.18 -23.04
C LEU A 8 -17.30 -38.70 -23.30
N GLU A 9 -18.45 -38.24 -22.82
CA GLU A 9 -18.76 -36.82 -22.70
C GLU A 9 -18.20 -36.35 -21.35
N LEU A 10 -17.20 -35.46 -21.43
CA LEU A 10 -16.58 -34.80 -20.29
C LEU A 10 -17.50 -33.63 -19.90
N ASP A 11 -18.23 -33.77 -18.80
CA ASP A 11 -18.99 -32.66 -18.20
C ASP A 11 -18.01 -31.66 -17.57
N SER A 12 -17.68 -30.60 -18.30
CA SER A 12 -17.07 -29.39 -17.74
C SER A 12 -18.18 -28.45 -17.29
N ALA A 13 -18.57 -28.56 -16.02
CA ALA A 13 -19.42 -27.59 -15.36
C ALA A 13 -18.65 -27.00 -14.17
N ASP A 14 -18.02 -25.85 -14.39
CA ASP A 14 -17.89 -24.78 -13.39
C ASP A 14 -17.45 -23.48 -14.09
N GLU A 15 -18.31 -22.93 -14.94
CA GLU A 15 -18.23 -21.50 -15.29
C GLU A 15 -18.96 -20.74 -14.18
N SER A 16 -18.22 -20.32 -13.16
CA SER A 16 -18.65 -19.23 -12.30
C SER A 16 -18.80 -17.98 -13.18
N PRO A 17 -19.97 -17.33 -13.23
CA PRO A 17 -20.12 -16.11 -13.99
C PRO A 17 -19.27 -15.04 -13.30
N THR A 18 -18.15 -14.67 -13.93
CA THR A 18 -17.54 -13.37 -13.68
C THR A 18 -18.62 -12.36 -14.00
N GLN A 19 -19.12 -11.66 -12.98
CA GLN A 19 -20.02 -10.54 -13.17
C GLN A 19 -19.31 -9.58 -14.10
N ASP A 20 -19.84 -9.49 -15.32
CA ASP A 20 -19.61 -8.37 -16.21
C ASP A 20 -20.05 -7.13 -15.41
N GLU A 21 -19.06 -6.42 -14.86
CA GLU A 21 -19.25 -5.04 -14.40
C GLU A 21 -19.71 -4.27 -15.63
N GLU A 22 -21.02 -4.00 -15.67
CA GLU A 22 -21.64 -3.21 -16.72
C GLU A 22 -20.88 -1.89 -16.86
N ASP A 23 -20.22 -1.73 -18.02
CA ASP A 23 -19.72 -0.47 -18.53
C ASP A 23 -20.88 0.52 -18.64
N THR A 24 -21.13 1.26 -17.56
CA THR A 24 -21.97 2.45 -17.58
C THR A 24 -21.08 3.68 -17.46
N THR A 25 -20.16 3.87 -18.41
CA THR A 25 -19.59 5.19 -18.65
C THR A 25 -20.65 6.05 -19.35
N GLN A 26 -21.63 6.55 -18.57
CA GLN A 26 -22.39 7.71 -19.01
C GLN A 26 -21.35 8.82 -19.24
N GLU A 27 -21.27 9.33 -20.47
CA GLU A 27 -20.48 10.53 -20.80
C GLU A 27 -21.11 11.73 -20.09
N GLU A 28 -20.93 11.80 -18.76
CA GLU A 28 -21.28 12.95 -17.97
C GLU A 28 -20.37 14.10 -18.41
N ASP A 29 -20.98 15.23 -18.76
CA ASP A 29 -20.27 16.43 -19.14
C ASP A 29 -19.43 16.93 -17.94
N MET A 30 -18.15 16.56 -17.94
CA MET A 30 -17.19 16.84 -16.86
C MET A 30 -17.03 18.34 -16.58
N SER A 31 -17.52 19.21 -17.46
CA SER A 31 -17.40 20.66 -17.35
C SER A 31 -18.30 21.29 -16.26
N ASN A 32 -19.33 20.58 -15.79
CA ASN A 32 -20.27 21.08 -14.77
C ASN A 32 -20.13 20.42 -13.39
N LEU A 33 -19.12 19.58 -13.16
CA LEU A 33 -18.91 18.93 -11.87
C LEU A 33 -18.35 19.93 -10.85
N SER A 34 -18.71 19.76 -9.58
CA SER A 34 -18.01 20.46 -8.49
C SER A 34 -16.52 20.10 -8.51
N PRO A 35 -15.60 21.00 -8.12
CA PRO A 35 -14.16 20.72 -8.17
C PRO A 35 -13.78 19.42 -7.44
N SER A 36 -14.38 19.14 -6.28
CA SER A 36 -14.12 17.92 -5.52
C SER A 36 -14.62 16.65 -6.21
N LEU A 37 -15.82 16.70 -6.82
CA LEU A 37 -16.33 15.56 -7.59
C LEU A 37 -15.51 15.34 -8.87
N LEU A 38 -15.03 16.43 -9.50
CA LEU A 38 -14.13 16.35 -10.64
C LEU A 38 -12.81 15.68 -10.25
N LEU A 39 -12.22 16.04 -9.11
CA LEU A 39 -11.02 15.38 -8.57
C LEU A 39 -11.27 13.88 -8.33
N TYR A 40 -12.42 13.55 -7.73
CA TYR A 40 -12.83 12.17 -7.45
C TYR A 40 -12.93 11.32 -8.73
N ARG A 41 -13.63 11.81 -9.76
CA ARG A 41 -13.76 11.12 -11.07
C ARG A 41 -12.43 11.05 -11.81
N ALA A 42 -11.64 12.13 -11.79
CA ALA A 42 -10.34 12.17 -12.45
C ALA A 42 -9.32 11.20 -11.82
N ALA A 43 -9.41 10.97 -10.51
CA ALA A 43 -8.61 9.97 -9.80
C ALA A 43 -8.90 8.55 -10.32
N ALA A 44 -10.19 8.20 -10.51
CA ALA A 44 -10.61 6.93 -11.10
C ALA A 44 -10.14 6.80 -12.56
N ALA A 45 -10.12 7.91 -13.32
CA ALA A 45 -9.72 7.93 -14.72
C ALA A 45 -8.19 8.06 -14.95
N HIS A 46 -7.36 8.01 -13.91
CA HIS A 46 -5.90 8.20 -14.00
C HIS A 46 -5.46 9.54 -14.63
N ASN A 47 -6.32 10.56 -14.58
CA ASN A 47 -6.12 11.79 -15.32
C ASN A 47 -5.46 12.88 -14.46
N LEU A 48 -4.15 12.77 -14.26
CA LEU A 48 -3.38 13.73 -13.46
C LEU A 48 -3.56 15.19 -13.89
N PRO A 49 -3.57 15.55 -15.20
CA PRO A 49 -3.84 16.93 -15.62
C PRO A 49 -5.18 17.47 -15.10
N VAL A 50 -6.25 16.68 -15.14
CA VAL A 50 -7.57 17.08 -14.62
C VAL A 50 -7.59 17.13 -13.10
N MET A 51 -6.89 16.20 -12.42
CA MET A 51 -6.72 16.26 -10.96
C MET A 51 -6.00 17.55 -10.53
N CYS A 52 -4.94 17.94 -11.23
CA CYS A 52 -4.24 19.21 -11.03
C CYS A 52 -5.18 20.40 -11.20
N LEU A 53 -5.98 20.41 -12.27
CA LEU A 53 -6.95 21.47 -12.54
C LEU A 53 -8.02 21.54 -11.44
N ALA A 54 -8.53 20.39 -10.97
CA ALA A 54 -9.52 20.34 -9.92
C ALA A 54 -8.99 20.94 -8.60
N LEU A 55 -7.77 20.54 -8.18
CA LEU A 55 -7.12 21.13 -7.01
C LEU A 55 -6.85 22.62 -7.17
N ALA A 56 -6.43 23.07 -8.36
CA ALA A 56 -6.25 24.50 -8.63
C ALA A 56 -7.56 25.31 -8.52
N ASN A 57 -8.71 24.67 -8.77
CA ASN A 57 -10.04 25.25 -8.58
C ASN A 57 -10.61 25.06 -7.16
N GLY A 58 -9.78 24.63 -6.19
CA GLY A 58 -10.18 24.51 -4.79
C GLY A 58 -10.87 23.20 -4.43
N ALA A 59 -10.66 22.13 -5.20
CA ALA A 59 -11.10 20.79 -4.79
C ALA A 59 -10.48 20.39 -3.45
N ASP A 60 -11.30 19.80 -2.57
CA ASP A 60 -10.80 19.21 -1.34
C ASP A 60 -10.34 17.75 -1.62
N PRO A 61 -9.04 17.42 -1.47
CA PRO A 61 -8.55 16.06 -1.67
C PRO A 61 -9.11 15.05 -0.66
N ASN A 62 -9.72 15.52 0.43
CA ASN A 62 -10.38 14.72 1.45
C ASN A 62 -11.91 14.86 1.39
N TRP A 63 -12.47 15.28 0.26
CA TRP A 63 -13.91 15.23 0.06
C TRP A 63 -14.39 13.78 -0.03
N SER A 64 -15.52 13.48 0.62
CA SER A 64 -16.17 12.17 0.59
C SER A 64 -17.39 12.22 -0.32
N ASN A 65 -17.53 11.24 -1.20
CA ASN A 65 -18.67 11.08 -2.09
C ASN A 65 -19.79 10.31 -1.37
N PRO A 66 -20.90 10.96 -0.97
CA PRO A 66 -21.97 10.30 -0.24
C PRO A 66 -22.75 9.30 -1.10
N ASP A 67 -22.73 9.46 -2.43
CA ASP A 67 -23.47 8.59 -3.35
C ASP A 67 -22.73 7.28 -3.63
N GLU A 68 -21.43 7.21 -3.31
CA GLU A 68 -20.57 6.04 -3.55
C GLU A 68 -19.94 5.51 -2.26
N GLY A 69 -20.75 5.39 -1.21
CA GLY A 69 -20.38 4.72 0.04
C GLY A 69 -19.31 5.47 0.84
N GLY A 70 -19.36 6.81 0.82
CA GLY A 70 -18.45 7.65 1.59
C GLY A 70 -17.00 7.60 1.09
N ARG A 71 -16.77 7.13 -0.13
CA ARG A 71 -15.41 7.02 -0.69
C ARG A 71 -14.79 8.38 -0.97
N TYR A 72 -13.47 8.39 -0.99
CA TYR A 72 -12.64 9.58 -1.17
C TYR A 72 -11.85 9.46 -2.48
N PRO A 73 -11.30 10.56 -3.04
CA PRO A 73 -10.46 10.51 -4.23
C PRO A 73 -9.32 9.48 -4.13
N LEU A 74 -8.71 9.32 -2.95
CA LEU A 74 -7.65 8.34 -2.74
C LEU A 74 -8.17 6.88 -2.84
N HIS A 75 -9.39 6.60 -2.37
CA HIS A 75 -10.01 5.28 -2.58
C HIS A 75 -10.22 4.99 -4.06
N GLN A 76 -10.66 5.98 -4.84
CA GLN A 76 -10.86 5.82 -6.28
C GLN A 76 -9.56 5.60 -7.05
N ALA A 77 -8.49 6.35 -6.73
CA ALA A 77 -7.17 6.13 -7.30
C ALA A 77 -6.65 4.70 -7.00
N ILE A 78 -6.97 4.16 -5.82
CA ILE A 78 -6.61 2.81 -5.45
C ILE A 78 -7.38 1.78 -6.27
N GLN A 79 -8.70 1.94 -6.36
CA GLN A 79 -9.57 1.05 -7.12
C GLN A 79 -9.22 1.01 -8.60
N SER A 80 -8.80 2.13 -9.17
CA SER A 80 -8.36 2.18 -10.56
C SER A 80 -6.98 1.53 -10.77
N GLY A 81 -6.20 1.27 -9.72
CA GLY A 81 -4.84 0.74 -9.81
C GLY A 81 -3.77 1.81 -10.03
N SER A 82 -4.12 3.10 -9.98
CA SER A 82 -3.21 4.21 -10.30
C SER A 82 -2.25 4.55 -9.17
N ILE A 83 -1.04 3.99 -9.19
CA ILE A 83 0.01 4.38 -8.22
C ILE A 83 0.32 5.89 -8.32
N MET A 84 0.39 6.43 -9.54
CA MET A 84 0.68 7.86 -9.75
C MET A 84 -0.42 8.77 -9.21
N ALA A 85 -1.70 8.41 -9.36
CA ALA A 85 -2.79 9.22 -8.80
C ALA A 85 -2.81 9.12 -7.26
N CYS A 86 -2.53 7.94 -6.69
CA CYS A 86 -2.36 7.79 -5.24
C CYS A 86 -1.26 8.70 -4.70
N GLU A 87 -0.06 8.64 -5.31
CA GLU A 87 1.09 9.44 -4.90
C GLU A 87 0.78 10.94 -5.04
N PHE A 88 0.19 11.34 -6.17
CA PHE A 88 -0.24 12.72 -6.39
C PHE A 88 -1.20 13.21 -5.30
N LEU A 89 -2.23 12.44 -4.95
CA LEU A 89 -3.19 12.82 -3.91
C LEU A 89 -2.54 12.92 -2.53
N LEU A 90 -1.70 11.94 -2.17
CA LEU A 90 -0.97 11.94 -0.89
C LEU A 90 -0.04 13.15 -0.76
N LEU A 91 0.68 13.51 -1.83
CA LEU A 91 1.53 14.70 -1.88
C LEU A 91 0.74 16.01 -1.80
N ASN A 92 -0.53 16.00 -2.21
CA ASN A 92 -1.43 17.15 -2.17
C ASN A 92 -2.37 17.14 -0.95
N GLY A 93 -2.01 16.42 0.12
CA GLY A 93 -2.71 16.51 1.40
C GLY A 93 -3.92 15.59 1.57
N ALA A 94 -4.09 14.59 0.69
CA ALA A 94 -5.00 13.49 0.98
C ALA A 94 -4.48 12.69 2.19
N LYS A 95 -5.39 12.40 3.13
CA LYS A 95 -5.09 11.63 4.34
C LYS A 95 -5.02 10.14 4.00
N SER A 96 -3.96 9.46 4.44
CA SER A 96 -3.76 8.02 4.23
C SER A 96 -4.65 7.11 5.09
N ASN A 97 -5.25 7.65 6.16
CA ASN A 97 -6.05 6.92 7.15
C ASN A 97 -7.53 7.33 7.19
N ILE A 98 -8.05 7.88 6.09
CA ILE A 98 -9.50 8.04 5.88
C ILE A 98 -10.14 6.67 5.78
N SER A 99 -11.43 6.57 6.13
CA SER A 99 -12.19 5.33 6.02
C SER A 99 -13.52 5.59 5.29
N ASP A 100 -13.92 4.65 4.45
CA ASP A 100 -15.23 4.67 3.79
C ASP A 100 -16.37 4.23 4.76
N ASP A 101 -17.60 4.12 4.27
CA ASP A 101 -18.76 3.74 5.10
C ASP A 101 -18.69 2.30 5.67
N ASN A 102 -17.76 1.48 5.17
CA ASN A 102 -17.45 0.15 5.73
C ASN A 102 -16.22 0.18 6.63
N GLU A 103 -15.82 1.37 7.07
CA GLU A 103 -14.62 1.62 7.87
C GLU A 103 -13.32 1.16 7.17
N ARG A 104 -13.35 0.97 5.84
CA ARG A 104 -12.18 0.52 5.08
C ARG A 104 -11.29 1.70 4.75
N THR A 105 -10.04 1.61 5.18
CA THR A 105 -9.00 2.57 4.83
C THR A 105 -8.41 2.31 3.44
N PRO A 106 -7.68 3.27 2.85
CA PRO A 106 -6.86 3.05 1.64
C PRO A 106 -6.02 1.77 1.69
N LEU A 107 -5.47 1.45 2.86
CA LEU A 107 -4.64 0.26 3.05
C LEU A 107 -5.47 -1.04 3.00
N HIS A 108 -6.70 -1.03 3.53
CA HIS A 108 -7.62 -2.17 3.40
C HIS A 108 -7.97 -2.44 1.92
N ILE A 109 -8.39 -1.41 1.18
CA ILE A 109 -8.81 -1.57 -0.22
C ILE A 109 -7.64 -2.02 -1.10
N SER A 110 -6.46 -1.39 -0.98
CA SER A 110 -5.28 -1.80 -1.76
C SER A 110 -4.83 -3.24 -1.45
N THR A 111 -5.00 -3.68 -0.20
CA THR A 111 -4.71 -5.06 0.21
C THR A 111 -5.74 -6.06 -0.33
N LEU A 112 -7.02 -5.72 -0.30
CA LEU A 112 -8.11 -6.53 -0.87
C LEU A 112 -7.89 -6.75 -2.37
N LEU A 113 -7.47 -5.72 -3.09
CA LEU A 113 -7.16 -5.77 -4.51
C LEU A 113 -5.82 -6.44 -4.83
N GLY A 114 -5.00 -6.79 -3.82
CA GLY A 114 -3.70 -7.42 -4.02
C GLY A 114 -2.63 -6.50 -4.62
N ASN A 115 -2.81 -5.18 -4.57
CA ASN A 115 -1.93 -4.20 -5.21
C ASN A 115 -0.71 -3.88 -4.34
N THR A 116 0.31 -4.72 -4.40
CA THR A 116 1.58 -4.61 -3.65
C THR A 116 2.22 -3.22 -3.77
N GLY A 117 2.22 -2.61 -4.95
CA GLY A 117 2.80 -1.26 -5.17
C GLY A 117 2.08 -0.15 -4.40
N GLN A 118 0.74 -0.20 -4.36
CA GLN A 118 -0.08 0.77 -3.63
C GLN A 118 0.03 0.57 -2.13
N VAL A 119 0.06 -0.67 -1.65
CA VAL A 119 0.32 -1.00 -0.24
C VAL A 119 1.65 -0.41 0.21
N CYS A 120 2.72 -0.64 -0.56
CA CYS A 120 4.04 -0.10 -0.25
C CYS A 120 4.04 1.44 -0.19
N LEU A 121 3.38 2.09 -1.16
CA LEU A 121 3.25 3.55 -1.19
C LEU A 121 2.52 4.07 0.06
N LEU A 122 1.38 3.48 0.41
CA LEU A 122 0.57 3.90 1.56
C LEU A 122 1.34 3.75 2.88
N LEU A 123 2.04 2.63 3.08
CA LEU A 123 2.88 2.42 4.26
C LEU A 123 4.02 3.46 4.36
N LYS A 124 4.64 3.83 3.23
CA LYS A 124 5.64 4.91 3.19
C LYS A 124 5.06 6.27 3.59
N HIS A 125 3.79 6.51 3.27
CA HIS A 125 3.05 7.71 3.68
C HIS A 125 2.35 7.57 5.05
N GLY A 126 2.80 6.62 5.88
CA GLY A 126 2.34 6.51 7.27
C GLY A 126 0.90 6.02 7.41
N ALA A 127 0.42 5.21 6.47
CA ALA A 127 -0.84 4.51 6.65
C ALA A 127 -0.80 3.60 7.89
N ASP A 128 -1.84 3.65 8.70
CA ASP A 128 -2.01 2.80 9.87
C ASP A 128 -2.47 1.40 9.43
N GLN A 129 -1.60 0.43 9.67
CA GLN A 129 -1.86 -0.98 9.37
C GLN A 129 -2.60 -1.74 10.48
N HIS A 130 -2.83 -1.09 11.63
CA HIS A 130 -3.52 -1.69 12.78
C HIS A 130 -5.00 -1.31 12.86
N SER A 131 -5.45 -0.39 12.00
CA SER A 131 -6.88 -0.07 11.88
C SER A 131 -7.67 -1.31 11.46
N GLU A 132 -8.87 -1.45 12.00
CA GLU A 132 -9.82 -2.51 11.68
C GLU A 132 -10.94 -1.92 10.81
N ASP A 133 -11.41 -2.68 9.83
CA ASP A 133 -12.64 -2.36 9.11
C ASP A 133 -13.89 -2.80 9.89
N LYS A 134 -15.08 -2.60 9.31
CA LYS A 134 -16.36 -2.91 9.95
C LYS A 134 -16.55 -4.39 10.31
N ASP A 135 -15.80 -5.29 9.68
CA ASP A 135 -15.82 -6.72 9.97
C ASP A 135 -14.75 -7.10 11.03
N GLY A 136 -14.02 -6.13 11.57
CA GLY A 136 -12.90 -6.33 12.49
C GLY A 136 -11.63 -6.82 11.79
N ALA A 137 -11.54 -6.72 10.46
CA ALA A 137 -10.40 -7.18 9.70
C ALA A 137 -9.36 -6.07 9.57
N THR A 138 -8.11 -6.35 9.96
CA THR A 138 -6.96 -5.50 9.63
C THR A 138 -6.45 -5.79 8.22
N ALA A 139 -5.65 -4.89 7.66
CA ALA A 139 -4.96 -5.13 6.39
C ALA A 139 -4.16 -6.45 6.40
N LEU A 140 -3.51 -6.80 7.53
CA LEU A 140 -2.79 -8.06 7.65
C LEU A 140 -3.72 -9.28 7.59
N LYS A 141 -4.91 -9.21 8.23
CA LYS A 141 -5.90 -10.29 8.17
C LYS A 141 -6.37 -10.53 6.74
N ILE A 142 -6.71 -9.45 6.01
CA ILE A 142 -7.12 -9.51 4.60
C ILE A 142 -6.01 -10.15 3.75
N ALA A 143 -4.74 -9.73 3.93
CA ALA A 143 -3.62 -10.29 3.15
C ALA A 143 -3.40 -11.79 3.39
N VAL A 144 -3.58 -12.25 4.64
CA VAL A 144 -3.48 -13.67 5.00
C VAL A 144 -4.62 -14.48 4.40
N ASP A 145 -5.85 -13.98 4.49
CA ASP A 145 -7.04 -14.67 3.95
C ASP A 145 -6.98 -14.78 2.42
N ASN A 146 -6.47 -13.74 1.75
CA ASN A 146 -6.24 -13.74 0.30
C ASN A 146 -4.98 -14.52 -0.11
N ALA A 147 -4.27 -15.14 0.83
CA ALA A 147 -3.02 -15.87 0.61
C ALA A 147 -1.98 -15.08 -0.21
N ASN A 148 -1.82 -13.77 0.07
CA ASN A 148 -0.86 -12.90 -0.63
C ASN A 148 0.43 -12.74 0.20
N PRO A 149 1.48 -13.55 -0.04
CA PRO A 149 2.68 -13.57 0.80
C PRO A 149 3.50 -12.27 0.71
N ASP A 150 3.45 -11.58 -0.43
CA ASP A 150 4.22 -10.35 -0.63
C ASP A 150 3.68 -9.23 0.26
N ILE A 151 2.35 -9.05 0.27
CA ILE A 151 1.70 -8.05 1.14
C ILE A 151 1.84 -8.43 2.61
N VAL A 152 1.69 -9.70 2.96
CA VAL A 152 1.95 -10.18 4.34
C VAL A 152 3.37 -9.84 4.78
N THR A 153 4.36 -10.06 3.91
CA THR A 153 5.76 -9.76 4.20
C THR A 153 5.97 -8.26 4.40
N MET A 154 5.42 -7.42 3.51
CA MET A 154 5.53 -5.96 3.63
C MET A 154 4.91 -5.43 4.93
N LEU A 155 3.70 -5.86 5.29
CA LEU A 155 3.03 -5.43 6.52
C LEU A 155 3.80 -5.88 7.77
N ARG A 156 4.31 -7.12 7.78
CA ARG A 156 5.14 -7.62 8.90
C ARG A 156 6.45 -6.85 9.04
N LEU A 157 7.12 -6.51 7.92
CA LEU A 157 8.32 -5.69 7.95
C LEU A 157 8.03 -4.26 8.41
N ALA A 158 6.93 -3.66 7.96
CA ALA A 158 6.50 -2.35 8.44
C ALA A 158 6.25 -2.36 9.94
N LYS A 159 5.60 -3.42 10.46
CA LYS A 159 5.37 -3.59 11.90
C LYS A 159 6.68 -3.71 12.68
N LEU A 160 7.61 -4.54 12.22
CA LEU A 160 8.93 -4.68 12.84
C LEU A 160 9.68 -3.34 12.90
N ASN A 161 9.60 -2.54 11.83
CA ASN A 161 10.20 -1.21 11.79
C ASN A 161 9.57 -0.26 12.81
N GLU A 162 8.26 -0.37 13.08
CA GLU A 162 7.63 0.40 14.16
C GLU A 162 8.08 -0.06 15.55
N GLU A 163 8.22 -1.38 15.76
CA GLU A 163 8.67 -1.95 17.04
C GLU A 163 10.12 -1.56 17.36
N ILE A 164 11.01 -1.60 16.36
CA ILE A 164 12.41 -1.13 16.49
C ILE A 164 12.47 0.37 16.83
N ARG A 165 11.48 1.18 16.44
CA ARG A 165 11.43 2.61 16.80
C ARG A 165 10.87 2.86 18.21
N ARG A 166 10.24 1.86 18.83
CA ARG A 166 9.49 2.00 20.09
C ARG A 166 10.22 1.42 21.31
N ASP A 167 11.41 0.85 21.17
CA ASP A 167 12.21 0.42 22.32
C ASP A 167 12.55 1.63 23.22
N GLU A 168 12.50 1.43 24.56
CA GLU A 168 12.43 2.46 25.61
C GLU A 168 13.61 3.45 25.68
N PHE A 169 14.55 3.38 24.75
CA PHE A 169 15.71 4.28 24.67
C PHE A 169 15.71 5.17 23.44
N GLY A 170 14.78 5.00 22.48
CA GLY A 170 14.58 5.94 21.38
C GLY A 170 15.82 6.25 20.54
N ASN A 171 16.83 5.37 20.57
CA ASN A 171 18.07 5.56 19.83
C ASN A 171 17.90 4.91 18.45
N PRO A 172 17.86 5.70 17.37
CA PRO A 172 17.78 5.15 16.02
C PRO A 172 19.12 4.46 15.71
N GLY A 173 19.14 3.15 15.86
CA GLY A 173 20.21 2.28 15.38
C GLY A 173 21.35 2.10 16.38
N ASP A 174 21.23 1.04 17.18
CA ASP A 174 22.34 0.25 17.67
C ASP A 174 23.50 1.07 18.29
N ASP A 175 23.36 1.45 19.56
CA ASP A 175 24.45 2.05 20.34
C ASP A 175 25.75 1.26 20.20
N THR A 176 25.67 -0.07 20.01
CA THR A 176 26.86 -0.89 19.76
C THR A 176 27.52 -0.58 18.42
N PHE A 177 26.77 -0.27 17.36
CA PHE A 177 27.33 0.13 16.07
C PHE A 177 27.96 1.52 16.13
N ILE A 178 27.29 2.50 16.76
CA ILE A 178 27.84 3.86 16.93
C ILE A 178 29.06 3.85 17.86
N ASP A 179 29.04 3.07 18.94
CA ASP A 179 30.19 2.93 19.84
C ASP A 179 31.33 2.18 19.16
N VAL A 180 31.07 1.14 18.37
CA VAL A 180 32.12 0.47 17.57
C VAL A 180 32.73 1.43 16.56
N VAL A 181 31.93 2.24 15.86
CA VAL A 181 32.45 3.22 14.90
C VAL A 181 33.22 4.33 15.61
N ARG A 182 32.72 4.81 16.75
CA ARG A 182 33.38 5.82 17.59
C ARG A 182 34.70 5.30 18.15
N ASP A 183 34.72 4.08 18.69
CA ASP A 183 35.91 3.41 19.20
C ASP A 183 36.92 3.16 18.09
N PHE A 184 36.45 2.74 16.91
CA PHE A 184 37.30 2.56 15.74
C PHE A 184 37.91 3.88 15.28
N SER A 185 37.12 4.95 15.16
CA SER A 185 37.62 6.29 14.83
C SER A 185 38.62 6.79 15.88
N HIS A 186 38.33 6.61 17.17
CA HIS A 186 39.21 7.03 18.26
C HIS A 186 40.51 6.22 18.29
N MET A 187 40.44 4.92 18.02
CA MET A 187 41.61 4.03 17.93
C MET A 187 42.43 4.32 16.67
N ALA A 188 41.81 4.67 15.54
CA ALA A 188 42.51 5.10 14.32
C ALA A 188 43.26 6.43 14.53
N SER A 189 42.66 7.39 15.24
CA SER A 189 43.30 8.70 15.47
C SER A 189 44.37 8.67 16.54
N ASN A 190 44.18 7.91 17.63
CA ASN A 190 45.06 7.96 18.80
C ASN A 190 45.97 6.74 18.95
N ASN A 191 45.65 5.61 18.33
CA ASN A 191 46.43 4.38 18.47
C ASN A 191 46.33 3.43 17.25
N PRO A 192 46.71 3.91 16.04
CA PRO A 192 46.47 3.19 14.78
C PRO A 192 47.17 1.83 14.68
N GLU A 193 48.25 1.62 15.44
CA GLU A 193 48.96 0.34 15.50
C GLU A 193 48.10 -0.80 16.07
N LYS A 194 47.06 -0.49 16.87
CA LYS A 194 46.10 -1.50 17.37
C LYS A 194 45.14 -2.02 16.30
N LEU A 195 44.98 -1.30 15.18
CA LEU A 195 44.18 -1.73 14.04
C LEU A 195 44.94 -2.69 13.12
N ARG A 196 46.26 -2.86 13.33
CA ARG A 196 47.05 -3.82 12.57
C ARG A 196 46.85 -5.21 13.12
N ARG A 197 46.47 -6.16 12.26
CA ARG A 197 46.53 -7.59 12.58
C ARG A 197 47.97 -7.94 12.94
N GLN A 198 48.21 -8.28 14.21
CA GLN A 198 49.50 -8.83 14.58
C GLN A 198 49.66 -10.20 13.92
N PRO A 199 50.83 -10.50 13.32
CA PRO A 199 51.10 -11.82 12.80
C PRO A 199 51.01 -12.83 13.96
N SER A 200 50.17 -13.85 13.79
CA SER A 200 50.01 -14.94 14.74
C SER A 200 51.39 -15.52 15.07
N LYS A 201 51.84 -15.36 16.31
CA LYS A 201 53.02 -16.08 16.81
C LYS A 201 52.63 -17.55 16.99
N HIS A 202 52.64 -18.30 15.90
CA HIS A 202 52.86 -19.74 15.98
C HIS A 202 54.36 -19.91 16.18
N THR A 203 54.77 -20.09 17.43
CA THR A 203 56.07 -20.67 17.77
C THR A 203 55.84 -22.14 18.08
N GLU A 204 56.55 -22.99 17.34
CA GLU A 204 56.65 -24.46 17.49
C GLU A 204 57.04 -24.90 18.91
#